data_AF-A0A974HAP2-F1
#
_entry.id   AF-A0A974HAP2-F1
#
_cell.length_a   1.000
_cell.length_b   1.000
_cell.length_c   1.000
_cell.angle_alpha   90.00
_cell.angle_beta   90.00
_cell.angle_gamma   90.00
#
_symmetry.space_group_name_H-M   'P 1'
#
loop_
_entity.id
_entity.type
_entity.pdbx_description
1 polymer ?
#
loop_
_entity_poly.entity_id
_entity_poly.type
_entity_poly.pdbx_seq_one_letter_code
_entity_poly.pdbx_strand_id
1 'polypeptide(L)'
;MEDRRNTREHKGREKDMEKLTPRGTKGGERRKKGKPLTLKGIFNLSKKVLTQVEVKVLEKGLTFAPTNKIDTFGMFIDTEKCIRKLMLKKAFSKNNHIERNYETKSTKENSNYTHAMLKTKSEYIPTQEKGSYIKTYKELVKKDLAQLIERYEKSGQKKGKIILTKNESMALEEIKKRRIPYNQTSR
;
A
#
# COMPACT_ATOMS: atom_id res chain seq x y z
N MET A 1 -7.16 -10.04 70.39
CA MET A 1 -6.67 -10.26 69.01
C MET A 1 -6.75 -8.91 68.33
N GLU A 2 -5.61 -8.24 68.21
CA GLU A 2 -5.53 -6.82 67.83
C GLU A 2 -5.32 -6.66 66.31
N ASP A 3 -6.21 -5.86 65.71
CA ASP A 3 -6.21 -5.48 64.30
C ASP A 3 -5.05 -4.54 63.96
N ARG A 4 -4.09 -5.03 63.18
CA ARG A 4 -3.00 -4.22 62.62
C ARG A 4 -3.47 -3.50 61.35
N ARG A 5 -3.94 -2.26 61.51
CA ARG A 5 -4.21 -1.33 60.40
C ARG A 5 -2.88 -0.77 59.87
N ASN A 6 -2.56 -1.10 58.62
CA ASN A 6 -1.38 -0.60 57.92
C ASN A 6 -1.72 0.75 57.24
N THR A 7 -1.31 1.86 57.83
CA THR A 7 -1.40 3.20 57.22
C THR A 7 -0.27 3.40 56.22
N ARG A 8 -0.61 3.44 54.93
CA ARG A 8 0.33 3.65 53.83
C ARG A 8 0.58 5.15 53.64
N GLU A 9 1.74 5.62 54.09
CA GLU A 9 2.19 7.00 53.92
C GLU A 9 2.36 7.35 52.43
N HIS A 10 1.63 8.37 51.99
CA HIS A 10 1.71 8.92 50.64
C HIS A 10 2.89 9.90 50.58
N LYS A 11 4.08 9.43 50.18
CA LYS A 11 5.22 10.31 49.90
C LYS A 11 4.88 11.25 48.73
N GLY A 12 4.82 12.54 49.04
CA GLY A 12 4.63 13.61 48.07
C GLY A 12 5.74 13.60 47.02
N ARG A 13 5.34 13.58 45.75
CA ARG A 13 6.23 13.88 44.63
C ARG A 13 6.41 15.40 44.58
N GLU A 14 7.59 15.86 44.98
CA GLU A 14 8.07 17.20 44.67
C GLU A 14 7.95 17.43 43.16
N LYS A 15 7.20 18.48 42.81
CA LYS A 15 7.09 18.97 41.44
C LYS A 15 8.32 19.83 41.19
N ASP A 16 9.33 19.24 40.58
CA ASP A 16 10.44 19.98 40.00
C ASP A 16 9.88 21.01 39.01
N MET A 17 10.02 22.29 39.35
CA MET A 17 9.77 23.40 38.45
C MET A 17 10.81 23.35 37.33
N GLU A 18 10.45 22.63 36.27
CA GLU A 18 11.16 22.61 35.01
C GLU A 18 11.16 24.03 34.44
N LYS A 19 12.35 24.64 34.44
CA LYS A 19 12.60 25.99 33.94
C LYS A 19 12.05 26.09 32.51
N LEU A 20 10.96 26.84 32.35
CA LEU A 20 10.40 27.21 31.06
C LEU A 20 11.46 27.99 30.28
N THR A 21 12.21 27.28 29.43
CA THR A 21 13.07 27.92 28.44
C THR A 21 12.16 28.69 27.48
N PRO A 22 12.54 29.93 27.11
CA PRO A 22 11.74 30.73 26.19
C PRO A 22 11.55 29.95 24.90
N ARG A 23 10.28 29.73 24.53
CA ARG A 23 9.86 29.11 23.27
C ARG A 23 10.65 29.76 22.14
N GLY A 24 11.62 29.03 21.60
CA GLY A 24 12.33 29.44 20.40
C GLY A 24 11.30 29.80 19.34
N THR A 25 11.36 31.04 18.88
CA THR A 25 10.71 31.50 17.66
C THR A 25 11.18 30.56 16.57
N LYS A 26 10.35 29.55 16.29
CA LYS A 26 10.59 28.56 15.24
C LYS A 26 10.90 29.35 13.98
N GLY A 27 12.19 29.34 13.63
CA GLY A 27 12.70 29.94 12.42
C GLY A 27 11.81 29.45 11.30
N GLY A 28 11.05 30.39 10.73
CA GLY A 28 10.29 30.12 9.52
C GLY A 28 11.32 29.64 8.52
N GLU A 29 11.38 28.33 8.30
CA GLU A 29 12.13 27.74 7.20
C GLU A 29 11.75 28.56 5.99
N ARG A 30 12.73 29.33 5.50
CA ARG A 30 12.62 30.04 4.23
C ARG A 30 12.29 28.97 3.22
N ARG A 31 11.00 28.80 2.93
CA ARG A 31 10.50 27.87 1.93
C ARG A 31 11.29 28.22 0.69
N LYS A 32 12.25 27.35 0.34
CA LYS A 32 13.06 27.51 -0.86
C LYS A 32 12.03 27.73 -1.97
N LYS A 33 12.02 28.93 -2.57
CA LYS A 33 11.12 29.23 -3.69
C LYS A 33 11.33 28.09 -4.67
N GLY A 34 10.33 27.20 -4.76
CA GLY A 34 10.44 26.02 -5.60
C GLY A 34 10.83 26.52 -6.97
N LYS A 35 11.91 25.96 -7.54
CA LYS A 35 12.26 26.27 -8.94
C LYS A 35 10.96 26.06 -9.71
N PRO A 36 10.44 27.07 -10.42
CA PRO A 36 9.22 26.90 -11.21
C PRO A 36 9.45 25.66 -12.05
N LEU A 37 8.55 24.69 -11.95
CA LEU A 37 8.57 23.51 -12.80
C LEU A 37 8.70 24.06 -14.21
N THR A 38 9.91 24.00 -14.78
CA THR A 38 10.09 24.42 -16.15
C THR A 38 9.17 23.49 -16.93
N LEU A 39 8.10 24.05 -17.49
CA LEU A 39 6.98 23.38 -18.16
C LEU A 39 7.44 22.69 -19.46
N LYS A 40 8.66 22.12 -19.47
CA LYS A 40 9.27 21.46 -20.61
C LYS A 40 8.52 20.20 -21.05
N GLY A 41 7.43 19.80 -20.39
CA GLY A 41 6.60 18.67 -20.81
C GLY A 41 5.10 18.75 -20.52
N ILE A 42 4.56 19.88 -20.04
CA ILE A 42 3.10 20.01 -19.88
C ILE A 42 2.55 20.72 -21.10
N PHE A 43 1.72 20.01 -21.87
CA PHE A 43 1.11 20.51 -23.09
C PHE A 43 -0.38 20.70 -22.86
N ASN A 44 -0.88 21.92 -23.02
CA ASN A 44 -2.32 22.15 -23.00
C ASN A 44 -2.90 21.84 -24.38
N LEU A 45 -3.61 20.70 -24.49
CA LEU A 45 -4.29 20.26 -25.71
C LEU A 45 -5.79 20.56 -25.71
N SER A 46 -6.34 21.12 -24.62
CA SER A 46 -7.79 21.32 -24.45
C SER A 46 -8.45 22.19 -25.52
N LYS A 47 -7.70 23.10 -26.14
CA LYS A 47 -8.20 24.00 -27.19
C LYS A 47 -8.08 23.44 -28.60
N LYS A 48 -7.55 22.23 -28.78
CA LYS A 48 -7.24 21.65 -30.10
C LYS A 48 -8.21 20.53 -30.43
N VAL A 49 -8.69 20.54 -31.66
CA VAL A 49 -9.40 19.39 -32.24
C VAL A 49 -8.35 18.36 -32.62
N LEU A 50 -8.38 17.21 -31.95
CA LEU A 50 -7.46 16.11 -32.18
C LEU A 50 -8.09 15.11 -33.15
N THR A 51 -7.28 14.58 -34.05
CA THR A 51 -7.67 13.46 -34.90
C THR A 51 -7.84 12.18 -34.09
N GLN A 52 -8.63 11.22 -34.58
CA GLN A 52 -8.80 9.93 -33.89
C GLN A 52 -7.47 9.19 -33.66
N VAL A 53 -6.50 9.35 -34.56
CA VAL A 53 -5.16 8.76 -34.40
C VAL A 53 -4.39 9.44 -33.27
N GLU A 54 -4.41 10.77 -33.18
CA GLU A 54 -3.80 11.51 -32.08
C GLU A 54 -4.42 11.15 -30.72
N VAL A 55 -5.76 11.00 -30.66
CA VAL A 55 -6.47 10.55 -29.45
C VAL A 55 -5.98 9.16 -29.03
N LYS A 56 -5.93 8.19 -29.95
CA LYS A 56 -5.41 6.83 -29.66
C LYS A 56 -3.96 6.84 -29.17
N VAL A 57 -3.10 7.70 -29.73
CA VAL A 57 -1.71 7.85 -29.29
C VAL A 57 -1.63 8.42 -27.88
N LEU A 58 -2.42 9.45 -27.58
CA LEU A 58 -2.47 10.05 -26.25
C LEU A 58 -3.08 9.10 -25.23
N GLU A 59 -4.15 8.38 -25.57
CA GLU A 59 -4.72 7.33 -24.72
C GLU A 59 -3.70 6.25 -24.41
N LYS A 60 -2.93 5.78 -25.41
CA LYS A 60 -1.81 4.85 -25.18
C LYS A 60 -0.77 5.46 -24.25
N GLY A 61 -0.43 6.74 -24.38
CA GLY A 61 0.52 7.41 -23.49
C GLY A 61 0.00 7.66 -22.07
N LEU A 62 -1.31 7.90 -21.92
CA LEU A 62 -1.98 8.20 -20.64
C LEU A 62 -2.30 6.91 -19.86
N THR A 63 -2.74 5.87 -20.55
CA THR A 63 -2.88 4.51 -19.99
C THR A 63 -1.52 3.89 -19.69
N PHE A 64 -0.50 4.25 -20.47
CA PHE A 64 0.91 4.04 -20.14
C PHE A 64 1.47 5.18 -19.27
N ALA A 65 0.71 5.61 -18.26
CA ALA A 65 1.32 6.01 -17.01
C ALA A 65 1.48 4.72 -16.21
N PRO A 66 2.52 3.89 -16.47
CA PRO A 66 2.76 2.78 -15.59
C PRO A 66 2.87 3.39 -14.19
N THR A 67 2.07 2.91 -13.24
CA THR A 67 2.43 3.01 -11.84
C THR A 67 3.65 2.12 -11.69
N ASN A 68 4.76 2.66 -12.18
CA ASN A 68 6.07 2.06 -12.40
C ASN A 68 6.79 1.91 -11.05
N LYS A 69 6.01 1.79 -9.99
CA LYS A 69 6.44 1.58 -8.64
C LYS A 69 5.86 0.24 -8.30
N ILE A 70 6.75 -0.75 -8.15
CA ILE A 70 6.38 -1.95 -7.43
C ILE A 70 5.83 -1.48 -6.09
N ASP A 71 4.58 -1.85 -5.80
CA ASP A 71 3.99 -1.62 -4.49
C ASP A 71 4.59 -2.64 -3.52
N THR A 72 5.81 -2.32 -3.05
CA THR A 72 6.57 -3.17 -2.14
C THR A 72 5.80 -3.43 -0.85
N PHE A 73 5.03 -2.44 -0.39
CA PHE A 73 4.19 -2.54 0.79
C PHE A 73 2.99 -3.47 0.56
N GLY A 74 2.28 -3.32 -0.56
CA GLY A 74 1.19 -4.22 -0.96
C GLY A 74 1.66 -5.67 -1.07
N MET A 75 2.78 -5.92 -1.75
CA MET A 75 3.37 -7.25 -1.87
C MET A 75 3.74 -7.86 -0.51
N PHE A 76 4.29 -7.06 0.41
CA PHE A 76 4.59 -7.51 1.76
C PHE A 76 3.32 -7.90 2.53
N ILE A 77 2.28 -7.07 2.49
CA ILE A 77 0.99 -7.35 3.12
C ILE A 77 0.41 -8.66 2.61
N ASP A 78 0.40 -8.86 1.28
CA ASP A 78 -0.20 -10.04 0.68
C ASP A 78 0.58 -11.31 1.01
N THR A 79 1.91 -11.20 1.13
CA THR A 79 2.76 -12.29 1.63
C THR A 79 2.40 -12.68 3.05
N GLU A 80 2.26 -11.72 3.96
CA GLU A 80 1.87 -12.00 5.35
C GLU A 80 0.44 -12.54 5.45
N LYS A 81 -0.51 -12.06 4.63
CA LYS A 81 -1.87 -12.64 4.53
C LYS A 81 -1.82 -14.10 4.07
N CYS A 82 -0.99 -14.42 3.07
CA CYS A 82 -0.83 -15.77 2.56
C CYS A 82 -0.27 -16.71 3.65
N ILE A 83 0.81 -16.30 4.32
CA ILE A 83 1.41 -17.07 5.43
C ILE A 83 0.40 -17.29 6.55
N ARG A 84 -0.35 -16.25 6.94
CA ARG A 84 -1.42 -16.38 7.94
C ARG A 84 -2.47 -17.40 7.52
N LYS A 85 -2.92 -17.37 6.26
CA LYS A 85 -3.88 -18.34 5.72
C LYS A 85 -3.35 -19.77 5.77
N LEU A 86 -2.06 -19.99 5.46
CA LEU A 86 -1.41 -21.29 5.58
C LEU A 86 -1.33 -21.77 7.03
N MET A 87 -0.96 -20.88 7.97
CA MET A 87 -0.91 -21.20 9.39
C MET A 87 -2.29 -21.57 9.95
N LEU A 88 -3.33 -20.82 9.59
CA LEU A 88 -4.70 -21.13 9.98
C LEU A 88 -5.14 -22.48 9.42
N LYS A 89 -4.89 -22.75 8.12
CA LYS A 89 -5.18 -24.05 7.52
C LYS A 89 -4.48 -25.19 8.26
N LYS A 90 -3.20 -25.04 8.59
CA LYS A 90 -2.43 -26.03 9.36
C LYS A 90 -3.02 -26.27 10.75
N ALA A 91 -3.37 -25.20 11.47
CA ALA A 91 -3.94 -25.30 12.82
C ALA A 91 -5.28 -26.04 12.80
N PHE A 92 -6.17 -25.68 11.87
CA PHE A 92 -7.46 -26.33 11.74
C PHE A 92 -7.37 -27.71 11.10
N SER A 93 -6.34 -28.03 10.30
CA SER A 93 -6.16 -29.37 9.73
C SER A 93 -5.99 -30.44 10.80
N LYS A 94 -5.43 -30.11 11.97
CA LYS A 94 -5.28 -31.04 13.09
C LYS A 94 -6.59 -31.24 13.87
N ASN A 95 -7.39 -30.19 13.98
CA ASN A 95 -8.65 -30.23 14.75
C ASN A 95 -9.84 -30.79 13.93
N ASN A 96 -9.73 -30.86 12.60
CA ASN A 96 -10.79 -31.34 11.70
C ASN A 96 -10.87 -32.86 11.55
N HIS A 97 -10.09 -33.64 12.32
CA HIS A 97 -10.40 -35.07 12.50
C HIS A 97 -11.58 -35.31 13.45
N ILE A 98 -12.06 -34.27 14.14
CA ILE A 98 -13.34 -34.31 14.86
C ILE A 98 -14.45 -34.06 13.82
N GLU A 99 -14.80 -35.13 13.11
CA GLU A 99 -16.05 -35.38 12.39
C GLU A 99 -16.62 -34.23 11.53
N ARG A 100 -16.11 -34.11 10.30
CA ARG A 100 -16.88 -33.47 9.24
C ARG A 100 -17.89 -34.44 8.64
N ASN A 101 -18.93 -34.78 9.41
CA ASN A 101 -20.22 -35.21 8.88
C ASN A 101 -21.13 -34.00 8.63
N TYR A 102 -20.58 -32.90 8.08
CA TYR A 102 -21.40 -31.80 7.61
C TYR A 102 -21.85 -32.15 6.20
N GLU A 103 -22.96 -32.88 6.09
CA GLU A 103 -23.75 -32.89 4.87
C GLU A 103 -24.05 -31.42 4.53
N THR A 104 -23.47 -30.93 3.44
CA THR A 104 -23.82 -29.66 2.81
C THR A 104 -25.24 -29.75 2.25
N LYS A 105 -26.25 -29.78 3.12
CA LYS A 105 -27.63 -29.50 2.75
C LYS A 105 -27.76 -27.99 2.61
N SER A 106 -27.43 -27.53 1.41
CA SER A 106 -27.75 -26.21 0.89
C SER A 106 -29.27 -26.11 0.71
N THR A 107 -30.01 -25.99 1.80
CA THR A 107 -31.43 -25.60 1.75
C THR A 107 -31.52 -24.08 1.84
N LYS A 108 -31.75 -23.47 0.68
CA LYS A 108 -32.08 -22.06 0.51
C LYS A 108 -33.49 -21.82 1.05
N GLU A 109 -33.69 -21.66 2.35
CA GLU A 109 -34.95 -21.07 2.83
C GLU A 109 -34.72 -20.08 3.97
N ASN A 110 -35.15 -18.85 3.67
CA ASN A 110 -35.29 -17.67 4.49
C ASN A 110 -35.53 -17.97 5.99
N SER A 111 -34.53 -17.68 6.82
CA SER A 111 -34.78 -17.46 8.25
C SER A 111 -34.20 -16.13 8.69
N ASN A 112 -35.06 -15.28 9.25
CA ASN A 112 -34.72 -14.13 10.06
C ASN A 112 -33.80 -14.58 11.21
N TYR A 113 -32.48 -14.56 10.98
CA TYR A 113 -31.51 -14.90 12.02
C TYR A 113 -31.41 -13.75 13.02
N THR A 114 -32.01 -13.95 14.19
CA THR A 114 -31.67 -13.18 15.39
C THR A 114 -30.20 -13.44 15.72
N HIS A 115 -29.40 -12.38 15.82
CA HIS A 115 -27.95 -12.41 16.08
C HIS A 115 -27.52 -13.01 17.44
N ALA A 116 -28.40 -13.72 18.14
CA ALA A 116 -28.23 -14.13 19.54
C ALA A 116 -27.23 -15.28 19.77
N MET A 117 -26.74 -15.94 18.72
CA MET A 117 -25.73 -17.01 18.84
C MET A 117 -24.51 -16.76 17.97
N LEU A 118 -23.98 -15.53 18.01
CA LEU A 118 -22.61 -15.31 17.57
C LEU A 118 -21.69 -16.17 18.45
N LYS A 119 -21.04 -17.17 17.83
CA LYS A 119 -20.03 -17.98 18.50
C LYS A 119 -19.01 -17.05 19.17
N THR A 120 -18.68 -17.35 20.42
CA THR A 120 -17.65 -16.64 21.18
C THR A 120 -16.41 -16.43 20.31
N LYS A 121 -15.87 -15.20 20.31
CA LYS A 121 -14.67 -14.86 19.53
C LYS A 121 -13.59 -15.91 19.83
N SER A 122 -13.05 -16.55 18.80
CA SER A 122 -12.03 -17.58 19.01
C SER A 122 -10.81 -16.94 19.68
N GLU A 123 -10.45 -17.41 20.88
CA GLU A 123 -9.19 -17.07 21.56
C GLU A 123 -8.00 -17.84 20.96
N TYR A 124 -7.90 -17.83 19.63
CA TYR A 124 -6.78 -18.50 18.96
C TYR A 124 -5.49 -17.74 19.23
N ILE A 125 -4.69 -18.25 20.16
CA ILE A 125 -3.31 -17.87 20.40
C ILE A 125 -2.45 -18.87 19.61
N PRO A 126 -1.79 -18.45 18.51
CA PRO A 126 -0.96 -19.37 17.73
C PRO A 126 0.13 -19.96 18.62
N THR A 127 0.10 -21.28 18.82
CA THR A 127 1.13 -22.01 19.57
C THR A 127 2.50 -21.79 18.91
N GLN A 128 3.52 -21.55 19.74
CA GLN A 128 4.82 -21.05 19.30
C GLN A 128 5.63 -22.03 18.44
N GLU A 129 5.23 -23.30 18.36
CA GLU A 129 5.84 -24.32 17.50
C GLU A 129 5.45 -24.11 16.02
N LYS A 130 5.98 -23.03 15.44
CA LYS A 130 6.03 -22.84 14.00
C LYS A 130 6.85 -23.97 13.42
N GLY A 131 6.17 -25.03 12.96
CA GLY A 131 6.85 -26.14 12.27
C GLY A 131 7.81 -25.61 11.20
N SER A 132 9.05 -26.12 11.25
CA SER A 132 10.24 -25.62 10.54
C SER A 132 9.96 -25.17 9.09
N TYR A 133 9.20 -25.96 8.34
CA TYR A 133 8.89 -25.74 6.93
C TYR A 133 8.13 -24.45 6.60
N ILE A 134 7.20 -23.98 7.46
CA ILE A 134 6.47 -22.71 7.19
C ILE A 134 7.42 -21.52 7.35
N LYS A 135 8.35 -21.60 8.30
CA LYS A 135 9.37 -20.58 8.52
C LYS A 135 10.33 -20.53 7.33
N THR A 136 10.82 -21.69 6.89
CA THR A 136 11.67 -21.80 5.70
C THR A 136 10.98 -21.26 4.45
N TYR A 137 9.71 -21.62 4.22
CA TYR A 137 8.93 -21.09 3.10
C TYR A 137 8.81 -19.56 3.16
N LYS A 138 8.50 -19.01 4.34
CA LYS A 138 8.44 -17.55 4.57
C LYS A 138 9.77 -16.86 4.23
N GLU A 139 10.89 -17.45 4.63
CA GLU A 139 12.22 -16.92 4.36
C GLU A 139 12.57 -16.97 2.86
N LEU A 140 12.24 -18.08 2.18
CA LEU A 140 12.42 -18.20 0.73
C LEU A 140 11.60 -17.17 -0.04
N VAL A 141 10.32 -17.01 0.26
CA VAL A 141 9.47 -15.99 -0.39
C VAL A 141 10.01 -14.59 -0.15
N LYS A 142 10.47 -14.28 1.06
CA LYS A 142 11.10 -12.97 1.36
C LYS A 142 12.37 -12.73 0.54
N LYS A 143 13.21 -13.76 0.39
CA LYS A 143 14.42 -13.69 -0.42
C LYS A 143 14.11 -13.44 -1.89
N ASP A 144 13.12 -14.14 -2.45
CA ASP A 144 12.70 -13.97 -3.84
C ASP A 144 12.10 -12.58 -4.09
N LEU A 145 11.28 -12.08 -3.16
CA LEU A 145 10.74 -10.72 -3.22
C LEU A 145 11.86 -9.67 -3.18
N ALA A 146 12.84 -9.83 -2.30
CA ALA A 146 13.99 -8.93 -2.23
C ALA A 146 14.76 -8.93 -3.55
N GLN A 147 15.03 -10.11 -4.13
CA GLN A 147 15.69 -10.21 -5.44
C GLN A 147 14.88 -9.59 -6.57
N LEU A 148 13.55 -9.71 -6.52
CA LEU A 148 12.66 -9.11 -7.52
C LEU A 148 12.72 -7.58 -7.46
N ILE A 149 12.66 -7.02 -6.25
CA ILE A 149 12.76 -5.58 -6.00
C ILE A 149 14.12 -5.07 -6.47
N GLU A 150 15.20 -5.74 -6.07
CA GLU A 150 16.56 -5.39 -6.47
C GLU A 150 16.75 -5.45 -7.99
N ARG A 151 16.22 -6.50 -8.66
CA ARG A 151 16.23 -6.60 -10.13
C ARG A 151 15.45 -5.45 -10.75
N TYR A 152 14.31 -5.07 -10.19
CA TYR A 152 13.51 -3.95 -10.68
C TYR A 152 14.26 -2.62 -10.56
N GLU A 153 14.86 -2.35 -9.41
CA GLU A 153 15.68 -1.15 -9.16
C GLU A 153 16.90 -1.10 -10.10
N LYS A 154 17.64 -2.21 -10.22
CA LYS A 154 18.82 -2.33 -11.10
C LYS A 154 18.48 -2.26 -12.58
N SER A 155 17.33 -2.80 -12.99
CA SER A 155 16.87 -2.74 -14.38
C SER A 155 16.57 -1.32 -14.84
N GLY A 156 16.56 -0.36 -13.90
CA GLY A 156 16.57 1.08 -14.16
C GLY A 156 15.53 1.44 -15.19
N GLN A 157 14.28 0.99 -15.00
CA GLN A 157 13.15 1.16 -15.92
C GLN A 157 13.63 1.44 -17.34
N LYS A 158 14.11 0.42 -18.06
CA LYS A 158 14.15 0.53 -19.52
C LYS A 158 12.71 0.85 -19.90
N LYS A 159 12.41 2.15 -20.10
CA LYS A 159 11.08 2.65 -20.43
C LYS A 159 10.61 1.73 -21.54
N GLY A 160 9.59 0.91 -21.25
CA GLY A 160 9.09 -0.04 -22.23
C GLY A 160 8.93 0.75 -23.52
N LYS A 161 9.71 0.38 -24.56
CA LYS A 161 9.73 1.16 -25.79
C LYS A 161 8.31 1.02 -26.33
N ILE A 162 7.51 2.08 -26.19
CA ILE A 162 6.13 2.07 -26.67
C ILE A 162 6.22 1.73 -28.15
N ILE A 163 5.65 0.59 -28.53
CA ILE A 163 5.62 0.17 -29.92
C ILE A 163 4.54 1.00 -30.59
N LEU A 164 4.96 2.10 -31.20
CA LEU A 164 4.11 2.96 -32.01
C LEU A 164 4.15 2.48 -33.45
N THR A 165 2.99 2.39 -34.10
CA THR A 165 2.92 2.21 -35.55
C THR A 165 3.43 3.46 -36.28
N LYS A 166 3.73 3.37 -37.58
CA LYS A 166 4.22 4.51 -38.37
C LYS A 166 3.27 5.72 -38.34
N ASN A 167 1.96 5.48 -38.38
CA ASN A 167 0.96 6.55 -38.33
C ASN A 167 0.92 7.21 -36.95
N GLU A 168 1.08 6.42 -35.89
CA GLU A 168 1.12 6.90 -34.52
C GLU A 168 2.40 7.69 -34.23
N SER A 169 3.53 7.28 -34.79
CA SER A 169 4.79 8.04 -34.64
C SER A 169 4.72 9.38 -35.38
N MET A 170 4.13 9.42 -36.58
CA MET A 170 3.88 10.68 -37.30
C MET A 170 2.91 11.59 -36.52
N ALA A 171 1.80 11.04 -36.00
CA ALA A 171 0.85 11.79 -35.19
C ALA A 171 1.52 12.37 -33.92
N LEU A 172 2.38 11.61 -33.27
CA LEU A 172 3.14 12.09 -32.11
C LEU A 172 4.06 13.26 -32.47
N GLU A 173 4.75 13.19 -33.62
CA GLU A 173 5.57 14.30 -34.11
C GLU A 173 4.74 15.53 -34.48
N GLU A 174 3.54 15.36 -35.04
CA GLU A 174 2.63 16.47 -35.28
C GLU A 174 2.17 17.16 -33.99
N ILE A 175 1.77 16.38 -32.97
CA ILE A 175 1.41 16.92 -31.65
C ILE A 175 2.58 17.74 -31.07
N LYS A 176 3.81 17.24 -31.19
CA LYS A 176 5.01 17.95 -30.72
C LYS A 176 5.29 19.23 -31.50
N LYS A 177 5.10 19.24 -32.83
CA LYS A 177 5.27 20.44 -33.67
C LYS A 177 4.26 21.52 -33.33
N ARG A 178 3.03 21.12 -32.99
CA ARG A 178 1.94 22.03 -32.59
C ARG A 178 2.15 22.64 -31.19
N ARG A 179 3.33 22.54 -30.58
CA ARG A 179 3.61 23.07 -29.25
C ARG A 179 3.52 24.60 -29.23
N ILE A 180 2.49 25.13 -28.59
CA ILE A 180 2.43 26.57 -28.26
C ILE A 180 3.28 26.77 -27.00
N PRO A 181 4.29 27.65 -27.00
CA PRO A 181 5.03 27.98 -25.79
C PRO A 181 4.08 28.61 -24.76
N TYR A 182 4.08 28.05 -23.55
CA TYR A 182 3.18 28.45 -22.45
C TYR A 182 3.28 29.95 -22.09
N ASN A 183 4.37 30.61 -22.47
CA ASN A 183 4.65 32.00 -22.13
C ASN A 183 3.87 33.04 -22.97
N GLN A 184 3.05 32.64 -23.94
CA GLN A 184 2.35 33.57 -24.85
C GLN A 184 0.86 33.79 -24.55
N THR A 185 0.27 33.10 -23.56
CA THR A 185 -1.18 33.16 -23.29
C THR A 185 -1.62 34.03 -22.11
N SER A 186 -0.72 34.79 -21.49
CA SER A 186 -1.08 35.77 -20.46
C SER A 186 -1.22 37.16 -21.08
N ARG A 187 -2.38 37.47 -21.63
CA ARG A 187 -2.86 38.83 -21.88
C ARG A 187 -4.29 38.92 -21.37
#